data_AF-F3Y863-F1
#
_entry.id   AF-F3Y863-F1
#
_cell.length_a   1.000
_cell.length_b   1.000
_cell.length_c   1.000
_cell.angle_alpha   90.00
_cell.angle_beta   90.00
_cell.angle_gamma   90.00
#
_symmetry.space_group_name_H-M   'P 1'
#
loop_
_entity.id
_entity.type
_entity.pdbx_description
1 polymer ?
#
loop_
_entity_poly.entity_id
_entity_poly.type
_entity_poly.pdbx_seq_one_letter_code
_entity_poly.pdbx_strand_id
1 'polypeptide(L)'
;MRIRNKITKWFTFIYIVFNILNPLHTVYAMEIENFQTYENGNSYITNSHLEKNSKEVVNGDTLNLYDQLKYNVDFSIDHNKFKQGDILVFDIPKELDITDNFKFTLGTPDGRSEVGKMEVKKDLSGKYKAYLTFTTDYIETHSSFKGSFVLMCTLNSRYVSGGSNIIPLPDGSININVDVPVRPSSSSESK
;
A
#
# COMPACT_ATOMS: atom_id res chain seq x y z
N MET A 1 -62.99 60.22 -18.15
CA MET A 1 -62.18 60.31 -16.91
C MET A 1 -62.79 59.35 -15.90
N ARG A 2 -62.10 58.46 -15.19
CA ARG A 2 -60.74 57.93 -15.24
C ARG A 2 -60.75 56.70 -14.31
N ILE A 3 -60.23 55.59 -14.81
CA ILE A 3 -59.20 54.79 -14.13
C ILE A 3 -59.48 54.42 -12.67
N ARG A 4 -60.23 53.34 -12.43
CA ARG A 4 -60.01 52.46 -11.27
C ARG A 4 -60.76 51.16 -11.55
N ASN A 5 -60.00 50.07 -11.72
CA ASN A 5 -60.42 48.65 -11.81
C ASN A 5 -59.73 47.86 -12.94
N LYS A 6 -58.82 48.48 -13.72
CA LYS A 6 -57.90 47.72 -14.61
C LYS A 6 -56.64 47.18 -13.90
N ILE A 7 -56.43 47.51 -12.62
CA ILE A 7 -55.20 47.16 -11.88
C ILE A 7 -55.23 45.75 -11.29
N THR A 8 -56.41 45.19 -10.97
CA THR A 8 -56.49 43.87 -10.31
C THR A 8 -56.39 42.67 -11.24
N LYS A 9 -56.47 42.86 -12.58
CA LYS A 9 -56.25 41.76 -13.55
C LYS A 9 -54.84 41.69 -14.13
N TRP A 10 -54.00 42.69 -13.89
CA TRP A 10 -52.59 42.69 -14.33
C TRP A 10 -51.67 41.91 -13.39
N PHE A 11 -52.04 41.77 -12.11
CA PHE A 11 -51.21 41.09 -11.12
C PHE A 11 -51.27 39.56 -11.18
N THR A 12 -52.31 38.96 -11.77
CA THR A 12 -52.39 37.48 -11.91
C THR A 12 -51.60 36.97 -13.11
N PHE A 13 -51.28 37.83 -14.10
CA PHE A 13 -50.51 37.44 -15.27
C PHE A 13 -48.99 37.50 -15.03
N ILE A 14 -48.54 38.35 -14.09
CA ILE A 14 -47.12 38.48 -13.73
C ILE A 14 -46.60 37.23 -12.98
N TYR A 15 -47.47 36.50 -12.27
CA TYR A 15 -47.07 35.30 -11.53
C TYR A 15 -46.85 34.05 -12.40
N ILE A 16 -47.46 34.01 -13.59
CA ILE A 16 -47.30 32.89 -14.55
C ILE A 16 -46.08 33.09 -15.45
N VAL A 17 -45.74 34.34 -15.81
CA VAL A 17 -44.58 34.61 -16.67
C VAL A 17 -43.25 34.51 -15.92
N PHE A 18 -43.21 34.74 -14.59
CA PHE A 18 -41.99 34.59 -13.79
C PHE A 18 -41.60 33.14 -13.47
N ASN A 19 -42.47 32.15 -13.72
CA ASN A 19 -42.14 30.73 -13.53
C ASN A 19 -41.62 30.04 -14.81
N ILE A 20 -41.48 30.77 -15.93
CA ILE A 20 -41.01 30.23 -17.22
C ILE A 20 -39.56 30.67 -17.53
N LEU A 21 -38.93 31.46 -16.66
CA LEU A 21 -37.51 31.82 -16.76
C LEU A 21 -36.67 30.92 -15.85
N ASN A 22 -36.53 29.67 -16.30
CA ASN A 22 -35.43 28.73 -16.05
C ASN A 22 -34.53 29.02 -14.83
N PRO A 23 -34.61 28.23 -13.74
CA PRO A 23 -33.35 27.73 -13.24
C PRO A 23 -32.85 26.77 -14.32
N LEU A 24 -31.89 27.22 -15.13
CA LEU A 24 -30.89 26.32 -15.68
C LEU A 24 -30.41 25.50 -14.49
N HIS A 25 -30.89 24.26 -14.36
CA HIS A 25 -30.26 23.29 -13.50
C HIS A 25 -28.94 22.95 -14.20
N THR A 26 -27.99 23.86 -14.12
CA THR A 26 -26.61 23.59 -14.48
C THR A 26 -26.15 22.57 -13.46
N VAL A 27 -26.18 21.30 -13.84
CA VAL A 27 -25.51 20.26 -13.11
C VAL A 27 -24.02 20.50 -13.36
N TYR A 28 -23.37 21.19 -12.43
CA TYR A 28 -21.92 21.14 -12.38
C TYR A 28 -21.55 19.71 -12.02
N ALA A 29 -20.81 19.04 -12.91
CA ALA A 29 -19.98 17.94 -12.45
C ALA A 29 -19.04 18.56 -11.42
N MET A 30 -19.30 18.30 -10.14
CA MET A 30 -18.30 18.59 -9.12
C MET A 30 -17.17 17.61 -9.43
N GLU A 31 -16.05 18.13 -9.92
CA GLU A 31 -14.81 17.37 -9.96
C GLU A 31 -14.55 16.97 -8.52
N ILE A 32 -14.80 15.70 -8.19
CA ILE A 32 -14.41 15.15 -6.91
C ILE A 32 -12.89 15.24 -6.95
N GLU A 33 -12.30 16.16 -6.18
CA GLU A 33 -10.86 16.21 -5.97
C GLU A 33 -10.40 14.76 -5.76
N ASN A 34 -9.42 14.30 -6.53
CA ASN A 34 -8.94 12.93 -6.50
C ASN A 34 -8.58 12.54 -5.06
N PHE A 35 -9.54 11.98 -4.33
CA PHE A 35 -9.33 11.43 -3.01
C PHE A 35 -8.37 10.27 -3.20
N GLN A 36 -7.16 10.41 -2.68
CA GLN A 36 -6.23 9.30 -2.56
C GLN A 36 -6.88 8.27 -1.64
N THR A 37 -7.37 7.18 -2.21
CA THR A 37 -7.88 6.06 -1.44
C THR A 37 -6.71 5.24 -0.93
N TYR A 38 -6.72 4.94 0.37
CA TYR A 38 -5.78 4.03 1.00
C TYR A 38 -6.47 2.69 1.19
N GLU A 39 -6.00 1.68 0.49
CA GLU A 39 -6.54 0.32 0.57
C GLU A 39 -5.51 -0.64 1.14
N ASN A 40 -6.01 -1.72 1.76
CA ASN A 40 -5.15 -2.77 2.30
C ASN A 40 -4.61 -3.66 1.16
N GLY A 41 -3.29 -3.66 0.98
CA GLY A 41 -2.58 -4.44 -0.02
C GLY A 41 -2.47 -5.93 0.30
N ASN A 42 -2.58 -6.34 1.56
CA ASN A 42 -2.32 -7.72 1.97
C ASN A 42 -3.29 -8.71 1.33
N SER A 43 -4.55 -8.31 1.07
CA SER A 43 -5.54 -9.18 0.42
C SER A 43 -5.22 -9.49 -1.05
N TYR A 44 -4.28 -8.76 -1.65
CA TYR A 44 -3.84 -8.96 -3.03
C TYR A 44 -2.53 -9.75 -3.11
N ILE A 45 -1.88 -10.04 -1.98
CA ILE A 45 -0.64 -10.83 -1.96
C ILE A 45 -0.98 -12.26 -2.36
N THR A 46 -0.25 -12.78 -3.35
CA THR A 46 -0.41 -14.14 -3.86
C THR A 46 0.70 -15.07 -3.41
N ASN A 47 1.87 -14.52 -3.06
CA ASN A 47 3.02 -15.27 -2.57
C ASN A 47 3.94 -14.33 -1.77
N SER A 48 4.53 -14.82 -0.69
CA SER A 48 5.57 -14.11 0.03
C SER A 48 6.55 -15.06 0.72
N HIS A 49 7.84 -14.77 0.60
CA HIS A 49 8.88 -15.63 1.16
C HIS A 49 10.16 -14.86 1.50
N LEU A 50 10.97 -15.45 2.38
CA LEU A 50 12.31 -14.96 2.67
C LEU A 50 13.35 -15.74 1.86
N GLU A 51 14.41 -15.07 1.43
CA GLU A 51 15.59 -15.73 0.87
C GLU A 51 16.86 -15.33 1.61
N LYS A 52 17.74 -16.31 1.81
CA LYS A 52 19.13 -16.14 2.26
C LYS A 52 20.05 -16.73 1.20
N ASN A 53 21.00 -15.93 0.70
CA ASN A 53 21.97 -16.36 -0.32
C ASN A 53 21.31 -17.04 -1.55
N SER A 54 20.23 -16.46 -2.06
CA SER A 54 19.45 -16.96 -3.20
C SER A 54 18.79 -18.33 -2.98
N LYS A 55 18.59 -18.72 -1.72
CA LYS A 55 17.79 -19.88 -1.33
C LYS A 55 16.64 -19.42 -0.46
N GLU A 56 15.46 -19.95 -0.71
CA GLU A 56 14.30 -19.72 0.13
C GLU A 56 14.56 -20.25 1.55
N VAL A 57 14.14 -19.46 2.54
CA VAL A 57 14.15 -19.85 3.96
C VAL A 57 12.89 -20.64 4.23
N VAL A 58 13.06 -21.86 4.75
CA VAL A 58 11.96 -22.79 5.01
C VAL A 58 11.83 -23.12 6.49
N ASN A 59 10.75 -23.81 6.86
CA ASN A 59 10.50 -24.24 8.24
C ASN A 59 11.66 -25.09 8.79
N GLY A 60 12.18 -24.69 9.95
CA GLY A 60 13.28 -25.34 10.65
C GLY A 60 14.66 -24.78 10.34
N ASP A 61 14.78 -23.84 9.40
CA ASP A 61 16.06 -23.23 9.07
C ASP A 61 16.63 -22.44 10.24
N THR A 62 17.97 -22.42 10.33
CA THR A 62 18.70 -21.63 11.32
C THR A 62 19.26 -20.36 10.72
N LEU A 63 18.92 -19.22 11.31
CA LEU A 63 19.35 -17.89 10.92
C LEU A 63 20.12 -17.20 12.05
N ASN A 64 20.97 -16.24 11.70
CA ASN A 64 21.57 -15.29 12.62
C ASN A 64 20.81 -13.96 12.55
N LEU A 65 20.79 -13.21 13.65
CA LEU A 65 20.18 -11.88 13.70
C LEU A 65 20.71 -10.92 12.62
N TYR A 66 21.96 -11.11 12.20
CA TYR A 66 22.66 -10.24 11.25
C TYR A 66 22.70 -10.80 9.82
N ASP A 67 22.05 -11.95 9.56
CA ASP A 67 21.97 -12.47 8.20
C ASP A 67 21.25 -11.46 7.30
N GLN A 68 21.82 -11.21 6.12
CA GLN A 68 21.16 -10.43 5.07
C GLN A 68 20.13 -11.32 4.38
N LEU A 69 18.89 -10.86 4.37
CA LEU A 69 17.74 -11.56 3.82
C LEU A 69 17.06 -10.70 2.76
N LYS A 70 16.41 -11.36 1.80
CA LYS A 70 15.47 -10.72 0.89
C LYS A 70 14.06 -11.12 1.30
N TYR A 71 13.18 -10.15 1.48
CA TYR A 71 11.75 -10.37 1.58
C TYR A 71 11.12 -10.13 0.23
N ASN A 72 10.62 -11.20 -0.39
CA ASN A 72 10.00 -11.19 -1.71
C ASN A 72 8.48 -11.24 -1.53
N VAL A 73 7.78 -10.41 -2.28
CA VAL A 73 6.31 -10.35 -2.26
C VAL A 73 5.80 -10.23 -3.68
N ASP A 74 4.88 -11.13 -4.05
CA ASP A 74 4.12 -11.09 -5.28
C ASP A 74 2.66 -10.77 -4.97
N PHE A 75 2.03 -9.96 -5.82
CA PHE A 75 0.63 -9.58 -5.66
C PHE A 75 -0.09 -9.49 -7.01
N SER A 76 -1.42 -9.67 -6.97
CA SER A 76 -2.28 -9.64 -8.15
C SER A 76 -3.54 -8.85 -7.85
N ILE A 77 -3.88 -7.92 -8.75
CA ILE A 77 -5.00 -7.00 -8.62
C ILE A 77 -5.97 -7.23 -9.78
N ASP A 78 -7.24 -7.43 -9.42
CA ASP A 78 -8.32 -7.53 -10.39
C ASP A 78 -8.50 -6.22 -11.17
N HIS A 79 -8.91 -6.35 -12.42
CA HIS A 79 -9.15 -5.19 -13.29
C HIS A 79 -10.21 -4.24 -12.71
N ASN A 80 -10.06 -2.94 -12.97
CA ASN A 80 -10.97 -1.86 -12.55
C ASN A 80 -11.19 -1.70 -11.04
N LYS A 81 -10.24 -2.15 -10.21
CA LYS A 81 -10.27 -1.94 -8.76
C LYS A 81 -9.70 -0.60 -8.31
N PHE A 82 -8.71 -0.09 -9.04
CA PHE A 82 -7.91 1.08 -8.68
C PHE A 82 -7.76 2.01 -9.87
N LYS A 83 -7.44 3.26 -9.59
CA LYS A 83 -7.13 4.31 -10.55
C LYS A 83 -5.82 5.01 -10.24
N GLN A 84 -5.35 5.83 -11.17
CA GLN A 84 -4.19 6.69 -10.95
C GLN A 84 -4.39 7.55 -9.68
N GLY A 85 -3.37 7.58 -8.82
CA GLY A 85 -3.34 8.32 -7.56
C GLY A 85 -3.73 7.50 -6.33
N ASP A 86 -4.37 6.34 -6.51
CA ASP A 86 -4.72 5.45 -5.41
C ASP A 86 -3.46 4.85 -4.75
N ILE A 87 -3.59 4.50 -3.47
CA ILE A 87 -2.49 3.97 -2.67
C ILE A 87 -2.86 2.61 -2.09
N LEU A 88 -2.04 1.61 -2.39
CA LEU A 88 -2.13 0.28 -1.82
C LEU A 88 -1.07 0.12 -0.72
N VAL A 89 -1.48 -0.31 0.48
CA VAL A 89 -0.62 -0.38 1.66
C VAL A 89 -0.37 -1.83 2.07
N PHE A 90 0.88 -2.27 2.02
CA PHE A 90 1.30 -3.60 2.45
C PHE A 90 1.93 -3.55 3.84
N ASP A 91 1.52 -4.46 4.72
CA ASP A 91 2.18 -4.65 6.00
C ASP A 91 3.47 -5.45 5.82
N ILE A 92 4.52 -5.02 6.53
CA ILE A 92 5.77 -5.76 6.61
C ILE A 92 5.83 -6.45 7.98
N PRO A 93 6.20 -7.75 8.04
CA PRO A 93 6.37 -8.45 9.31
C PRO A 93 7.29 -7.68 10.25
N LYS A 94 6.87 -7.48 11.51
CA LYS A 94 7.62 -6.69 12.51
C LYS A 94 8.96 -7.36 12.86
N GLU A 95 9.04 -8.66 12.66
CA GLU A 95 10.21 -9.53 12.83
C GLU A 95 11.33 -9.20 11.83
N LEU A 96 11.05 -8.38 10.81
CA LEU A 96 12.02 -7.92 9.82
C LEU A 96 12.40 -6.45 10.08
N ASP A 97 13.69 -6.16 9.98
CA ASP A 97 14.21 -4.79 9.98
C ASP A 97 14.72 -4.47 8.57
N ILE A 98 14.06 -3.55 7.88
CA ILE A 98 14.38 -3.19 6.50
C ILE A 98 15.69 -2.39 6.49
N THR A 99 16.66 -2.86 5.71
CA THR A 99 18.01 -2.28 5.61
C THR A 99 18.24 -1.49 4.33
N ASP A 100 17.46 -1.75 3.27
CA ASP A 100 17.55 -1.04 1.99
C ASP A 100 16.23 -1.09 1.19
N ASN A 101 16.20 -0.47 0.01
CA ASN A 101 15.07 -0.39 -0.92
C ASN A 101 13.86 0.36 -0.34
N PHE A 102 14.10 1.48 0.32
CA PHE A 102 13.04 2.30 0.90
C PHE A 102 12.18 3.02 -0.14
N LYS A 103 12.68 3.23 -1.36
CA LYS A 103 11.94 3.87 -2.46
C LYS A 103 12.33 3.24 -3.78
N PHE A 104 11.35 2.81 -4.57
CA PHE A 104 11.61 2.25 -5.90
C PHE A 104 10.40 2.40 -6.82
N THR A 105 10.66 2.38 -8.13
CA THR A 105 9.64 2.47 -9.16
C THR A 105 9.19 1.07 -9.57
N LEU A 106 7.89 0.86 -9.64
CA LEU A 106 7.29 -0.33 -10.23
C LEU A 106 7.08 -0.06 -11.73
N GLY A 107 7.88 -0.73 -12.56
CA GLY A 107 7.81 -0.63 -14.01
C GLY A 107 6.88 -1.66 -14.63
N THR A 108 6.51 -1.45 -15.89
CA THR A 108 5.89 -2.45 -16.74
C THR A 108 6.85 -3.61 -17.03
N PRO A 109 6.34 -4.81 -17.40
CA PRO A 109 7.20 -5.98 -17.67
C PRO A 109 8.25 -5.76 -18.76
N ASP A 110 7.98 -4.85 -19.72
CA ASP A 110 8.93 -4.48 -20.78
C ASP A 110 9.98 -3.44 -20.33
N GLY A 111 9.88 -2.94 -19.09
CA GLY A 111 10.77 -1.96 -18.48
C GLY A 111 10.66 -0.55 -19.05
N ARG A 112 9.68 -0.28 -19.93
CA ARG A 112 9.59 0.98 -20.68
C ARG A 112 8.72 2.04 -20.02
N SER A 113 7.84 1.65 -19.10
CA SER A 113 6.86 2.56 -18.50
C SER A 113 6.74 2.34 -17.01
N GLU A 114 6.41 3.40 -16.29
CA GLU A 114 6.13 3.38 -14.86
C GLU A 114 4.66 3.04 -14.62
N VAL A 115 4.38 2.18 -13.64
CA VAL A 115 3.03 1.88 -13.17
C VAL A 115 2.76 2.56 -11.83
N GLY A 116 3.77 2.58 -10.96
CA GLY A 116 3.64 3.17 -9.63
C GLY A 116 4.97 3.36 -8.94
N LYS A 117 4.91 3.98 -7.76
CA LYS A 117 6.06 4.17 -6.87
C LYS A 117 5.79 3.48 -5.54
N MET A 118 6.76 2.69 -5.10
CA MET A 118 6.75 2.12 -3.76
C MET A 118 7.59 3.01 -2.83
N GLU A 119 7.05 3.29 -1.64
CA GLU A 119 7.77 3.88 -0.53
C GLU A 119 7.58 3.05 0.74
N VAL A 120 8.67 2.62 1.37
CA VAL A 120 8.65 1.91 2.65
C VAL A 120 8.87 2.91 3.77
N LYS A 121 7.97 2.94 4.76
CA LYS A 121 8.07 3.84 5.91
C LYS A 121 8.06 3.05 7.20
N LYS A 122 8.92 3.46 8.13
CA LYS A 122 8.90 3.01 9.52
C LYS A 122 7.97 3.91 10.31
N ASP A 123 6.97 3.33 10.98
CA ASP A 123 6.10 4.06 11.89
C ASP A 123 6.80 4.35 13.23
N LEU A 124 6.16 5.17 14.08
CA LEU A 124 6.68 5.52 15.40
C LEU A 124 6.82 4.31 16.36
N SER A 125 6.12 3.21 16.08
CA SER A 125 6.23 1.96 16.85
C SER A 125 7.42 1.10 16.40
N GLY A 126 8.08 1.47 15.30
CA GLY A 126 9.20 0.77 14.69
C GLY A 126 8.78 -0.31 13.69
N LYS A 127 7.53 -0.33 13.24
CA LYS A 127 7.02 -1.27 12.22
C LYS A 127 7.09 -0.65 10.84
N TYR A 128 7.31 -1.47 9.83
CA TYR A 128 7.38 -1.02 8.45
C TYR A 128 6.05 -1.25 7.72
N LYS A 129 5.71 -0.32 6.82
CA LYS A 129 4.65 -0.47 5.82
C LYS A 129 5.19 -0.04 4.47
N ALA A 130 4.81 -0.74 3.42
CA ALA A 130 5.13 -0.37 2.04
C ALA A 130 3.90 0.25 1.36
N TYR A 131 4.09 1.39 0.72
CA TYR A 131 3.02 2.20 0.11
C TYR A 131 3.25 2.24 -1.40
N LEU A 132 2.39 1.58 -2.16
CA LEU A 132 2.38 1.64 -3.61
C LEU A 132 1.40 2.73 -4.05
N THR A 133 1.89 3.83 -4.58
CA THR A 133 1.05 4.82 -5.28
C THR A 133 1.02 4.49 -6.76
N PHE A 134 -0.17 4.31 -7.33
CA PHE A 134 -0.33 4.21 -8.79
C PHE A 134 -0.10 5.58 -9.41
N THR A 135 0.95 5.75 -10.20
CA THR A 135 1.36 7.06 -10.74
C THR A 135 0.89 7.28 -12.17
N THR A 136 0.45 6.23 -12.85
CA THR A 136 -0.09 6.25 -14.22
C THR A 136 -1.47 5.59 -14.29
N ASP A 137 -2.17 5.78 -15.40
CA ASP A 137 -3.45 5.16 -15.74
C ASP A 137 -3.32 3.70 -16.22
N TYR A 138 -2.12 3.10 -16.09
CA TYR A 138 -1.84 1.74 -16.54
C TYR A 138 -2.80 0.71 -15.91
N ILE A 139 -3.11 0.88 -14.63
CA ILE A 139 -4.00 0.00 -13.86
C ILE A 139 -5.47 0.06 -14.34
N GLU A 140 -5.86 1.17 -14.98
CA GLU A 140 -7.20 1.40 -15.51
C GLU A 140 -7.35 0.86 -16.94
N THR A 141 -6.27 0.89 -17.72
CA THR A 141 -6.28 0.59 -19.15
C THR A 141 -5.88 -0.85 -19.49
N HIS A 142 -5.32 -1.61 -18.54
CA HIS A 142 -4.83 -2.97 -18.75
C HIS A 142 -5.57 -3.99 -17.87
N SER A 143 -5.92 -5.14 -18.45
CA SER A 143 -6.59 -6.25 -17.75
C SER A 143 -5.63 -7.01 -16.83
N SER A 144 -6.04 -7.22 -15.56
CA SER A 144 -5.34 -7.93 -14.47
C SER A 144 -3.86 -7.54 -14.27
N PHE A 145 -3.59 -6.80 -13.20
CA PHE A 145 -2.25 -6.32 -12.88
C PHE A 145 -1.55 -7.27 -11.91
N LYS A 146 -0.33 -7.70 -12.24
CA LYS A 146 0.54 -8.47 -11.36
C LYS A 146 1.82 -7.69 -11.11
N GLY A 147 2.26 -7.65 -9.86
CA GLY A 147 3.49 -6.99 -9.47
C GLY A 147 4.26 -7.80 -8.46
N SER A 148 5.55 -7.49 -8.33
CA SER A 148 6.40 -8.02 -7.29
C SER A 148 7.33 -6.95 -6.74
N PHE A 149 7.75 -7.12 -5.49
CA PHE A 149 8.77 -6.27 -4.89
C PHE A 149 9.68 -7.06 -3.95
N VAL A 150 10.90 -6.56 -3.78
CA VAL A 150 11.94 -7.19 -2.96
C VAL A 150 12.55 -6.17 -2.02
N LEU A 151 12.51 -6.46 -0.72
CA LEU A 151 13.12 -5.64 0.33
C LEU A 151 14.33 -6.35 0.93
N MET A 152 15.43 -5.62 1.10
CA MET A 152 16.57 -6.12 1.87
C MET A 152 16.29 -5.92 3.35
N CYS A 153 16.53 -6.96 4.15
CA CYS A 153 16.25 -6.93 5.57
C CYS A 153 17.20 -7.81 6.39
N THR A 154 17.18 -7.60 7.70
CA THR A 154 17.71 -8.51 8.71
C THR A 154 16.60 -8.89 9.68
N LEU A 155 16.88 -9.79 10.63
CA LEU A 155 15.94 -10.08 11.71
C LEU A 155 15.92 -8.93 12.72
N ASN A 156 14.72 -8.53 13.15
CA ASN A 156 14.52 -7.47 14.12
C ASN A 156 14.67 -8.02 15.54
N SER A 157 15.78 -7.69 16.19
CA SER A 157 16.12 -8.15 17.55
C SER A 157 15.14 -7.70 18.64
N ARG A 158 14.24 -6.75 18.36
CA ARG A 158 13.16 -6.38 19.27
C ARG A 158 12.04 -7.42 19.33
N TYR A 159 11.86 -8.19 18.25
CA TYR A 159 10.76 -9.14 18.10
C TYR A 159 11.23 -10.58 17.90
N VAL A 160 12.52 -10.78 17.65
CA VAL A 160 13.17 -12.07 17.43
C VAL A 160 14.26 -12.26 18.46
N SER A 161 14.28 -13.42 19.13
CA SER A 161 15.26 -13.80 20.14
C SER A 161 15.94 -15.13 19.83
N GLY A 162 16.91 -15.56 20.62
CA GLY A 162 17.50 -16.89 20.45
C GLY A 162 16.50 -18.04 20.56
N GLY A 163 16.71 -19.08 19.76
CA GLY A 163 15.84 -20.26 19.71
C GLY A 163 14.76 -20.17 18.63
N SER A 164 13.63 -20.86 18.85
CA SER A 164 12.54 -20.94 17.88
C SER A 164 11.73 -19.63 17.83
N ASN A 165 11.52 -19.11 16.63
CA ASN A 165 10.73 -17.90 16.36
C ASN A 165 9.79 -18.16 15.18
N ILE A 166 8.65 -17.49 15.18
CA ILE A 166 7.68 -17.52 14.07
C ILE A 166 7.71 -16.17 13.38
N ILE A 167 7.90 -16.18 12.06
CA ILE A 167 7.73 -15.00 11.21
C ILE A 167 6.37 -15.12 10.52
N PRO A 168 5.38 -14.28 10.85
CA PRO A 168 4.10 -14.24 10.16
C PRO A 168 4.28 -13.57 8.80
N LEU A 169 4.04 -14.30 7.73
CA LEU A 169 4.02 -13.78 6.37
C LEU A 169 2.55 -13.56 5.94
N PRO A 170 2.26 -12.66 5.00
CA PRO A 170 0.89 -12.42 4.55
C PRO A 170 0.15 -13.67 4.02
N ASP A 171 0.86 -14.63 3.43
CA ASP A 171 0.33 -15.89 2.89
C ASP A 171 0.58 -17.11 3.80
N GLY A 172 1.14 -16.93 5.00
CA GLY A 172 1.44 -18.03 5.90
C GLY A 172 2.35 -17.67 7.07
N SER A 173 3.15 -18.63 7.52
CA SER A 173 4.16 -18.38 8.55
C SER A 173 5.31 -19.36 8.41
N ILE A 174 6.51 -18.89 8.73
CA ILE A 174 7.70 -19.75 8.80
C ILE A 174 8.19 -19.82 10.25
N ASN A 175 8.54 -21.02 10.70
CA ASN A 175 9.23 -21.24 11.97
C ASN A 175 10.72 -21.38 11.70
N ILE A 176 11.51 -20.50 12.28
CA ILE A 176 12.97 -20.50 12.18
C ILE A 176 13.60 -20.70 13.55
N ASN A 177 14.82 -21.22 13.57
CA ASN A 177 15.66 -21.16 14.75
C ASN A 177 16.66 -19.99 14.60
N VAL A 178 16.90 -19.25 15.67
CA VAL A 178 17.86 -18.15 15.68
C VAL A 178 19.02 -18.51 16.57
N ASP A 179 20.19 -18.60 15.95
CA ASP A 179 21.44 -18.73 16.68
C ASP A 179 21.81 -17.35 17.24
N VAL A 180 21.98 -17.29 18.55
CA VAL A 180 22.55 -16.11 19.20
C VAL A 180 24.01 -16.46 19.41
N PRO A 181 24.96 -15.64 18.96
CA PRO A 181 26.35 -15.88 19.31
C PRO A 181 26.44 -15.98 20.84
N VAL A 182 26.78 -17.18 21.32
CA VAL A 182 27.12 -17.40 22.73
C VAL A 182 28.24 -16.42 23.01
N ARG A 183 28.00 -15.40 23.84
CA ARG A 183 29.05 -14.50 24.29
C ARG A 183 30.16 -15.39 24.85
N PRO A 184 31.40 -15.39 24.30
CA PRO A 184 32.46 -16.20 24.88
C PRO A 184 32.59 -15.77 26.33
N SER A 185 32.31 -16.70 27.26
CA SER A 185 32.55 -16.44 28.67
C SER A 185 34.04 -16.22 28.79
N SER A 186 34.46 -15.05 29.26
CA SER A 186 35.84 -14.84 29.68
C SER A 186 36.07 -15.72 30.92
N SER A 187 36.31 -17.02 30.72
CA SER A 187 36.95 -17.84 31.72
C SER A 187 38.36 -17.30 31.84
N SER A 188 38.57 -16.49 32.86
CA SER A 188 39.88 -16.17 33.38
C SER A 188 40.63 -17.48 33.62
N GLU A 189 41.57 -17.82 32.74
CA GLU A 189 42.67 -18.71 33.09
C GLU A 189 43.52 -17.99 34.13
N SER A 190 43.13 -18.16 35.39
CA SER A 190 44.04 -18.06 36.51
C SER A 190 44.67 -19.44 36.69
N LYS A 191 45.90 -19.62 36.18
CA LYS A 191 47.04 -20.20 36.90
C LYS A 191 48.27 -20.26 36.00
#